data_AF-A0A951ZGV0-F1
#
_entry.id   AF-A0A951ZGV0-F1
#
_cell.length_a   1.000
_cell.length_b   1.000
_cell.length_c   1.000
_cell.angle_alpha   90.00
_cell.angle_beta   90.00
_cell.angle_gamma   90.00
#
_symmetry.space_group_name_H-M   'P 1'
#
loop_
_entity.id
_entity.type
_entity.pdbx_description
1 polymer ?
#
loop_
_entity_poly.entity_id
_entity_poly.type
_entity_poly.pdbx_seq_one_letter_code
_entity_poly.pdbx_strand_id
1 'polypeptide(L)'
;MMVRFDETWFKGSVVQWHRERARIAGTYDGTIRTQHVVMACRGFHAPSGTVIIYTRDAGMHTSGWWKNPDYERCLHLSLSFVDPEALEPSDHDHKLAKEWIEAFFGDWKRYLWAEPPFSEPGKKTSAWHYRVFCDQHGQPILPRGEVYSLENTPAGWLSFSDLNDKVLMQLEADS
;
A
#
# COMPACT_ATOMS: atom_id res chain seq x y z
N MET A 1 -6.96 -10.08 -13.60
CA MET A 1 -8.28 -10.66 -13.27
C MET A 1 -8.49 -10.47 -11.78
N MET A 2 -9.57 -9.79 -11.37
CA MET A 2 -9.88 -9.54 -9.95
C MET A 2 -10.71 -10.70 -9.41
N VAL A 3 -10.35 -11.23 -8.25
CA VAL A 3 -11.16 -12.26 -7.58
C VAL A 3 -12.34 -11.59 -6.88
N ARG A 4 -13.54 -12.15 -7.05
CA ARG A 4 -14.77 -11.70 -6.38
C ARG A 4 -15.10 -12.68 -5.26
N PHE A 5 -15.22 -12.17 -4.04
CA PHE A 5 -15.71 -12.89 -2.87
C PHE A 5 -17.18 -12.54 -2.66
N ASP A 6 -18.03 -13.56 -2.54
CA ASP A 6 -19.46 -13.42 -2.28
C ASP A 6 -19.78 -13.74 -0.81
N GLU A 7 -21.07 -13.87 -0.48
CA GLU A 7 -21.55 -14.12 0.88
C GLU A 7 -21.07 -15.45 1.48
N THR A 8 -20.57 -16.38 0.66
CA THR A 8 -20.02 -17.66 1.16
C THR A 8 -18.61 -17.50 1.74
N TRP A 9 -17.97 -16.35 1.54
CA TRP A 9 -16.63 -16.06 2.03
C TRP A 9 -16.66 -15.30 3.35
N PHE A 10 -16.26 -15.97 4.42
CA PHE A 10 -15.98 -15.29 5.69
C PHE A 10 -14.72 -14.42 5.59
N LYS A 11 -14.68 -13.30 6.32
CA LYS A 11 -13.51 -12.38 6.35
C LYS A 11 -12.18 -13.10 6.59
N GLY A 12 -12.16 -14.10 7.49
CA GLY A 12 -10.96 -14.89 7.76
C GLY A 12 -10.43 -15.62 6.51
N SER A 13 -11.33 -16.20 5.70
CA SER A 13 -10.97 -16.88 4.45
C SER A 13 -10.47 -15.89 3.39
N VAL A 14 -11.07 -14.70 3.32
CA VAL A 14 -10.61 -13.61 2.43
C VAL A 14 -9.20 -13.17 2.80
N VAL A 15 -8.92 -12.96 4.10
CA VAL A 15 -7.58 -12.61 4.60
C VAL A 15 -6.57 -13.71 4.29
N GLN A 16 -6.92 -14.98 4.53
CA GLN A 16 -6.04 -16.12 4.22
C GLN A 16 -5.71 -16.17 2.73
N TRP A 17 -6.70 -15.99 1.86
CA TRP A 17 -6.49 -15.94 0.41
C TRP A 17 -5.52 -14.82 0.04
N HIS A 18 -5.72 -13.61 0.55
CA HIS A 18 -4.85 -12.47 0.26
C HIS A 18 -3.42 -12.67 0.74
N ARG A 19 -3.23 -13.22 1.96
CA ARG A 19 -1.91 -13.52 2.51
C ARG A 19 -1.18 -14.56 1.66
N GLU A 20 -1.86 -15.64 1.29
CA GLU A 20 -1.27 -16.67 0.43
C GLU A 20 -0.99 -16.14 -0.97
N ARG A 21 -1.86 -15.30 -1.51
CA ARG A 21 -1.67 -14.70 -2.82
C ARG A 21 -0.46 -13.76 -2.84
N ALA A 22 -0.31 -12.91 -1.83
CA ALA A 22 0.88 -12.07 -1.65
C ALA A 22 2.16 -12.91 -1.47
N ARG A 23 2.04 -14.10 -0.86
CA ARG A 23 3.15 -15.05 -0.73
C ARG A 23 3.61 -15.58 -2.10
N ILE A 24 2.65 -15.99 -2.93
CA ILE A 24 2.89 -16.58 -4.26
C ILE A 24 3.32 -15.53 -5.29
N ALA A 25 2.72 -14.34 -5.26
CA ALA A 25 2.95 -13.30 -6.26
C ALA A 25 4.35 -12.66 -6.18
N GLY A 26 5.06 -12.83 -5.06
CA GLY A 26 6.38 -12.24 -4.85
C GLY A 26 6.33 -10.93 -4.06
N THR A 27 7.16 -9.96 -4.43
CA THR A 27 7.26 -8.64 -3.79
C THR A 27 7.02 -7.51 -4.78
N TYR A 28 6.32 -6.47 -4.32
CA TYR A 28 6.14 -5.22 -5.05
C TYR A 28 7.22 -4.22 -4.64
N ASP A 29 7.87 -3.58 -5.61
CA ASP A 29 8.97 -2.62 -5.38
C ASP A 29 8.58 -1.17 -5.76
N GLY A 30 7.30 -0.95 -6.06
CA GLY A 30 6.84 0.37 -6.48
C GLY A 30 7.09 0.69 -7.96
N THR A 31 7.70 -0.22 -8.73
CA THR A 31 7.99 0.01 -10.15
C THR A 31 6.98 -0.67 -11.07
N ILE A 32 6.97 -0.25 -12.35
CA ILE A 32 6.14 -0.89 -13.39
C ILE A 32 6.45 -2.38 -13.58
N ARG A 33 7.70 -2.80 -13.29
CA ARG A 33 8.14 -4.19 -13.45
C ARG A 33 7.38 -5.13 -12.51
N THR A 34 7.07 -4.66 -11.31
CA THR A 34 6.36 -5.44 -10.28
C THR A 34 4.87 -5.10 -10.20
N GLN A 35 4.34 -4.25 -11.08
CA GLN A 35 2.91 -3.88 -11.07
C GLN A 35 1.96 -5.07 -11.23
N HIS A 36 2.42 -6.15 -11.88
CA HIS A 36 1.67 -7.39 -11.97
C HIS A 36 1.35 -8.03 -10.60
N VAL A 37 2.18 -7.78 -9.57
CA VAL A 37 1.96 -8.24 -8.18
C VAL A 37 0.69 -7.62 -7.60
N VAL A 38 0.50 -6.31 -7.78
CA VAL A 38 -0.69 -5.58 -7.34
C VAL A 38 -1.93 -6.18 -8.00
N MET A 39 -1.88 -6.41 -9.31
CA MET A 39 -3.00 -6.99 -10.07
C MET A 39 -3.31 -8.42 -9.64
N ALA A 40 -2.27 -9.20 -9.29
CA ALA A 40 -2.42 -10.56 -8.82
C ALA A 40 -3.02 -10.65 -7.40
N CYS A 41 -2.84 -9.60 -6.58
CA CYS A 41 -3.27 -9.57 -5.18
C CYS A 41 -4.57 -8.79 -4.94
N ARG A 42 -5.21 -8.29 -6.00
CA ARG A 42 -6.45 -7.53 -5.95
C ARG A 42 -7.68 -8.44 -5.84
N GLY A 43 -8.53 -8.16 -4.85
CA GLY A 43 -9.80 -8.83 -4.63
C GLY A 43 -10.93 -7.83 -4.40
N PHE A 44 -12.16 -8.28 -4.63
CA PHE A 44 -13.38 -7.52 -4.36
C PHE A 44 -14.30 -8.34 -3.46
N HIS A 45 -14.55 -7.85 -2.25
CA HIS A 45 -15.49 -8.43 -1.32
C HIS A 45 -16.87 -7.81 -1.52
N ALA A 46 -17.72 -8.50 -2.29
CA ALA A 46 -19.00 -7.99 -2.72
C ALA A 46 -19.97 -7.66 -1.57
N PRO A 47 -20.08 -8.47 -0.49
CA PRO A 47 -21.02 -8.18 0.60
C PRO A 47 -20.76 -6.85 1.32
N SER A 48 -19.52 -6.35 1.28
CA SER A 48 -19.15 -5.11 1.95
C SER A 48 -18.70 -4.01 0.99
N GLY A 49 -18.83 -4.22 -0.32
CA GLY A 49 -18.37 -3.27 -1.33
C GLY A 49 -16.88 -2.92 -1.21
N THR A 50 -16.03 -3.82 -0.69
CA THR A 50 -14.62 -3.48 -0.43
C THR A 50 -13.70 -4.03 -1.51
N VAL A 51 -12.91 -3.16 -2.12
CA VAL A 51 -11.77 -3.55 -2.95
C VAL A 51 -10.54 -3.62 -2.05
N ILE A 52 -9.88 -4.78 -2.07
CA ILE A 52 -8.77 -5.10 -1.19
C ILE A 52 -7.56 -5.42 -2.07
N ILE A 53 -6.43 -4.79 -1.77
CA ILE A 53 -5.14 -5.17 -2.32
C ILE A 53 -4.21 -5.41 -1.14
N TYR A 54 -3.64 -6.60 -1.06
CA TYR A 54 -2.68 -6.93 -0.01
C TYR A 54 -1.38 -7.41 -0.64
N THR A 55 -0.28 -6.67 -0.45
CA THR A 55 1.02 -6.98 -1.03
C THR A 55 2.09 -7.10 0.06
N ARG A 56 3.16 -7.82 -0.29
CA ARG A 56 4.44 -7.68 0.41
C ARG A 56 5.29 -6.76 -0.43
N ASP A 57 5.75 -5.69 0.17
CA ASP A 57 6.56 -4.70 -0.51
C ASP A 57 8.02 -4.86 -0.04
N ALA A 58 8.96 -4.72 -0.97
CA ALA A 58 10.39 -4.77 -0.70
C ALA A 58 11.13 -4.01 -1.79
N GLY A 59 12.20 -3.29 -1.43
CA GLY A 59 12.94 -2.46 -2.38
C GLY A 59 12.47 -1.01 -2.41
N MET A 60 11.58 -0.59 -1.51
CA MET A 60 10.86 0.68 -1.67
C MET A 60 11.75 1.92 -1.46
N HIS A 61 12.74 1.86 -0.55
CA HIS A 61 13.76 2.91 -0.48
C HIS A 61 14.69 2.79 -1.70
N THR A 62 15.17 1.60 -2.03
CA THR A 62 16.04 1.39 -3.20
C THR A 62 15.42 1.90 -4.51
N SER A 63 14.10 1.79 -4.66
CA SER A 63 13.33 2.26 -5.80
C SER A 63 12.89 3.73 -5.71
N GLY A 64 13.32 4.46 -4.69
CA GLY A 64 13.12 5.91 -4.59
C GLY A 64 11.80 6.35 -3.97
N TRP A 65 10.99 5.42 -3.44
CA TRP A 65 9.69 5.72 -2.83
C TRP A 65 9.80 6.23 -1.41
N TRP A 66 10.63 5.59 -0.59
CA TRP A 66 10.83 6.00 0.81
C TRP A 66 12.19 6.63 1.01
N LYS A 67 12.24 7.73 1.74
CA LYS A 67 13.50 8.42 2.04
C LYS A 67 14.30 7.70 3.14
N ASN A 68 13.62 6.98 4.02
CA ASN A 68 14.25 6.24 5.11
C ASN A 68 14.46 4.75 4.72
N PRO A 69 15.71 4.22 4.74
CA PRO A 69 16.01 2.83 4.42
C PRO A 69 15.42 1.81 5.41
N ASP A 70 15.06 2.21 6.63
CA ASP A 70 14.38 1.33 7.60
C ASP A 70 13.02 0.84 7.07
N TYR A 71 12.43 1.58 6.13
CA TYR A 71 11.12 1.32 5.55
C TYR A 71 11.19 0.58 4.21
N GLU A 72 12.34 -0.03 3.90
CA GLU A 72 12.59 -0.79 2.67
C GLU A 72 11.55 -1.89 2.40
N ARG A 73 10.92 -2.42 3.46
CA ARG A 73 9.97 -3.54 3.41
C ARG A 73 8.71 -3.22 4.20
N CYS A 74 7.54 -3.62 3.70
CA CYS A 74 6.30 -3.59 4.47
C CYS A 74 5.29 -4.66 4.04
N LEU A 75 4.38 -4.99 4.95
CA LEU A 75 3.09 -5.56 4.61
C LEU A 75 2.15 -4.40 4.28
N HIS A 76 1.60 -4.39 3.08
CA HIS A 76 0.80 -3.30 2.56
C HIS A 76 -0.62 -3.77 2.28
N LEU A 77 -1.59 -3.06 2.86
CA LEU A 77 -3.01 -3.24 2.64
C LEU A 77 -3.58 -1.94 2.06
N SER A 78 -4.12 -1.99 0.85
CA SER A 78 -4.91 -0.91 0.28
C SER A 78 -6.38 -1.26 0.32
N LEU A 79 -7.19 -0.33 0.82
CA LEU A 79 -8.64 -0.44 0.91
C LEU A 79 -9.29 0.71 0.15
N SER A 80 -10.20 0.37 -0.76
CA SER A 80 -11.18 1.29 -1.31
C SER A 80 -12.57 0.69 -1.23
N PHE A 81 -13.56 1.57 -1.25
CA PHE A 81 -14.96 1.21 -1.07
C PHE A 81 -15.73 1.60 -2.33
N VAL A 82 -16.71 0.77 -2.66
CA VAL A 82 -17.67 1.04 -3.71
C VAL A 82 -19.07 0.83 -3.17
N ASP A 83 -20.02 1.55 -3.73
CA ASP A 83 -21.42 1.21 -3.58
C ASP A 83 -21.65 -0.19 -4.17
N PRO A 84 -22.17 -1.17 -3.40
CA PRO A 84 -22.30 -2.55 -3.86
C PRO A 84 -23.37 -2.73 -4.96
N GLU A 85 -24.32 -1.80 -5.08
CA GLU A 85 -25.38 -1.82 -6.10
C GLU A 85 -24.94 -1.09 -7.37
N ALA A 86 -24.41 0.14 -7.22
CA ALA A 86 -23.98 0.97 -8.33
C ALA A 86 -22.57 0.64 -8.85
N LEU A 87 -21.74 -0.03 -8.04
CA LEU A 87 -20.31 -0.32 -8.30
C LEU A 87 -19.46 0.93 -8.53
N GLU A 88 -19.92 2.08 -8.04
CA GLU A 88 -19.22 3.35 -8.10
C GLU A 88 -18.38 3.58 -6.83
N PRO A 89 -17.25 4.30 -6.90
CA PRO A 89 -16.47 4.66 -5.71
C PRO A 89 -17.32 5.34 -4.63
N SER A 90 -17.15 4.92 -3.39
CA SER A 90 -17.80 5.53 -2.23
C SER A 90 -16.77 6.17 -1.29
N ASP A 91 -17.27 6.96 -0.34
CA ASP A 91 -16.44 7.53 0.70
C ASP A 91 -15.77 6.44 1.54
N HIS A 92 -14.68 6.82 2.19
CA HIS A 92 -13.92 5.90 3.02
C HIS A 92 -14.72 5.47 4.27
N ASP A 93 -15.10 4.18 4.34
CA ASP A 93 -15.75 3.62 5.52
C ASP A 93 -14.70 3.28 6.60
N HIS A 94 -14.50 4.21 7.53
CA HIS A 94 -13.57 4.05 8.65
C HIS A 94 -13.88 2.84 9.55
N LYS A 95 -15.15 2.49 9.73
CA LYS A 95 -15.56 1.37 10.58
C LYS A 95 -15.16 0.06 9.92
N LEU A 96 -15.54 -0.10 8.65
CA LEU A 96 -15.21 -1.29 7.89
C LEU A 96 -13.70 -1.41 7.63
N ALA A 97 -13.01 -0.29 7.39
CA ALA A 97 -11.55 -0.26 7.31
C ALA A 97 -10.90 -0.80 8.60
N LYS A 98 -11.37 -0.35 9.78
CA LYS A 98 -10.89 -0.86 11.07
C LYS A 98 -11.08 -2.37 11.22
N GLU A 99 -12.22 -2.90 10.78
CA GLU A 99 -12.49 -4.34 10.83
C GLU A 99 -11.55 -5.13 9.90
N TRP A 100 -11.29 -4.64 8.70
CA TRP A 100 -10.32 -5.27 7.79
C TRP A 100 -8.89 -5.19 8.33
N ILE A 101 -8.49 -4.03 8.84
CA ILE A 101 -7.19 -3.83 9.48
C ILE A 101 -6.98 -4.83 10.62
N GLU A 102 -7.96 -5.00 11.48
CA GLU A 102 -7.90 -5.97 12.58
C GLU A 102 -7.80 -7.40 12.07
N ALA A 103 -8.56 -7.75 11.03
CA ALA A 103 -8.49 -9.08 10.42
C ALA A 103 -7.12 -9.35 9.74
N PHE A 104 -6.53 -8.35 9.07
CA PHE A 104 -5.26 -8.49 8.35
C PHE A 104 -4.03 -8.41 9.26
N PHE A 105 -4.05 -7.57 10.29
CA PHE A 105 -2.86 -7.28 11.09
C PHE A 105 -2.97 -7.72 12.54
N GLY A 106 -4.17 -8.00 13.07
CA GLY A 106 -4.34 -8.42 14.46
C GLY A 106 -3.66 -7.44 15.43
N ASP A 107 -2.76 -7.95 16.27
CA ASP A 107 -2.00 -7.13 17.21
C ASP A 107 -0.98 -6.19 16.55
N TRP A 108 -0.58 -6.48 15.30
CA TRP A 108 0.37 -5.63 14.57
C TRP A 108 -0.26 -4.31 14.13
N LYS A 109 -1.58 -4.14 14.29
CA LYS A 109 -2.28 -2.87 14.01
C LYS A 109 -1.69 -1.68 14.77
N ARG A 110 -1.03 -1.90 15.92
CA ARG A 110 -0.36 -0.85 16.69
C ARG A 110 0.91 -0.28 16.01
N TYR A 111 1.41 -0.92 14.96
CA TYR A 111 2.57 -0.47 14.18
C TYR A 111 2.16 0.15 12.83
N LEU A 112 0.85 0.36 12.61
CA LEU A 112 0.36 0.81 11.33
C LEU A 112 0.74 2.25 11.03
N TRP A 113 1.22 2.45 9.81
CA TRP A 113 1.23 3.71 9.12
C TRP A 113 0.02 3.76 8.19
N ALA A 114 -0.79 4.82 8.28
CA ALA A 114 -1.97 5.01 7.45
C ALA A 114 -1.78 6.25 6.57
N GLU A 115 -2.00 6.08 5.27
CA GLU A 115 -1.84 7.15 4.29
C GLU A 115 -3.17 7.36 3.57
N PRO A 116 -3.75 8.57 3.63
CA PRO A 116 -4.92 8.90 2.85
C PRO A 116 -4.57 8.98 1.36
N PRO A 117 -5.57 8.96 0.46
CA PRO A 117 -5.35 9.16 -0.97
C PRO A 117 -4.74 10.54 -1.25
N PHE A 118 -3.52 10.56 -1.79
CA PHE A 118 -2.82 11.79 -2.14
C PHE A 118 -2.92 12.14 -3.63
N SER A 119 -2.81 11.14 -4.51
CA SER A 119 -2.84 11.35 -5.97
C SER A 119 -4.26 11.54 -6.48
N GLU A 120 -4.44 12.25 -7.60
CA GLU A 120 -5.77 12.43 -8.22
C GLU A 120 -6.50 11.11 -8.52
N PRO A 121 -5.84 10.05 -9.05
CA PRO A 121 -6.47 8.74 -9.16
C PRO A 121 -6.83 8.11 -7.81
N GLY A 122 -5.99 8.29 -6.78
CA GLY A 122 -6.24 7.80 -5.43
C GLY A 122 -7.45 8.47 -4.80
N LYS A 123 -7.60 9.79 -4.96
CA LYS A 123 -8.75 10.56 -4.48
C LYS A 123 -10.05 10.10 -5.12
N LYS A 124 -10.05 9.83 -6.43
CA LYS A 124 -11.23 9.32 -7.16
C LYS A 124 -11.71 7.96 -6.67
N THR A 125 -10.81 7.16 -6.12
CA THR A 125 -11.12 5.81 -5.63
C THR A 125 -11.20 5.74 -4.12
N SER A 126 -11.02 6.87 -3.41
CA SER A 126 -10.90 6.94 -1.96
C SER A 126 -9.97 5.86 -1.38
N ALA A 127 -8.88 5.56 -2.09
CA ALA A 127 -7.99 4.46 -1.73
C ALA A 127 -7.08 4.86 -0.57
N TRP A 128 -7.23 4.18 0.55
CA TRP A 128 -6.35 4.33 1.71
C TRP A 128 -5.30 3.23 1.72
N HIS A 129 -4.10 3.58 2.15
CA HIS A 129 -2.98 2.65 2.26
C HIS A 129 -2.62 2.46 3.74
N TYR A 130 -2.51 1.21 4.16
CA TYR A 130 -2.15 0.80 5.50
C TYR A 130 -0.89 -0.06 5.42
N ARG A 131 0.16 0.34 6.12
CA ARG A 131 1.47 -0.29 6.03
C ARG A 131 1.94 -0.70 7.41
N VAL A 132 2.39 -1.94 7.54
CA VAL A 132 3.24 -2.37 8.66
C VAL A 132 4.64 -2.52 8.09
N PHE A 133 5.54 -1.59 8.39
CA PHE A 133 6.95 -1.70 8.00
C PHE A 133 7.60 -2.83 8.75
N CYS A 134 8.54 -3.51 8.08
CA CYS A 134 9.19 -4.69 8.61
C CYS A 134 10.71 -4.58 8.49
N ASP A 135 11.42 -5.09 9.50
CA ASP A 135 12.86 -5.29 9.42
C ASP A 135 13.22 -6.43 8.45
N GLN A 136 14.52 -6.71 8.30
CA GLN A 136 15.03 -7.80 7.47
C GLN A 136 14.57 -9.21 7.91
N HIS A 137 14.11 -9.35 9.15
CA HIS A 137 13.59 -10.59 9.73
C HIS A 137 12.05 -10.66 9.68
N GLY A 138 11.39 -9.66 9.10
CA GLY A 138 9.93 -9.59 9.00
C GLY A 138 9.25 -9.15 10.30
N GLN A 139 9.98 -8.61 11.27
CA GLN A 139 9.39 -8.07 12.50
C GLN A 139 8.87 -6.65 12.29
N PRO A 140 7.71 -6.29 12.88
CA PRO A 140 7.12 -4.98 12.67
C PRO A 140 7.96 -3.87 13.30
N ILE A 141 8.17 -2.80 12.55
CA ILE A 141 8.84 -1.57 12.98
C ILE A 141 7.76 -0.55 13.33
N LEU A 142 7.87 0.08 14.50
CA LEU A 142 7.06 1.25 14.82
C LEU A 142 7.64 2.45 14.07
N PRO A 143 6.88 3.10 13.15
CA PRO A 143 7.38 4.27 12.44
C PRO A 143 7.79 5.37 13.41
N ARG A 144 8.96 5.96 13.20
CA ARG A 144 9.48 7.11 13.94
C ARG A 144 9.18 8.37 13.13
N GLY A 145 8.06 9.04 13.42
CA GLY A 145 7.65 10.25 12.70
C GLY A 145 7.18 10.00 11.26
N GLU A 146 7.33 10.99 10.37
CA GLU A 146 6.95 10.86 8.96
C GLU A 146 7.92 9.96 8.19
N VAL A 147 7.37 9.04 7.37
CA VAL A 147 8.17 8.11 6.55
C VAL A 147 9.02 8.79 5.47
N TYR A 148 8.69 10.05 5.17
CA TYR A 148 9.41 10.92 4.24
C TYR A 148 10.41 11.85 4.94
N SER A 149 10.58 11.73 6.25
CA SER A 149 11.55 12.54 7.00
C SER A 149 12.98 12.27 6.52
N LEU A 150 13.76 13.34 6.38
CA LEU A 150 15.18 13.29 6.02
C LEU A 150 16.09 12.93 7.21
N GLU A 151 15.56 12.89 8.44
CA GLU A 151 16.35 12.71 9.66
C GLU A 151 17.21 11.43 9.65
N ASN A 152 16.77 10.39 8.94
CA ASN A 152 17.49 9.12 8.79
C ASN A 152 17.82 8.79 7.32
N THR A 153 17.76 9.77 6.41
CA THR A 153 18.11 9.58 5.01
C THR A 153 19.63 9.69 4.81
N PRO A 154 20.28 8.76 4.10
CA PRO A 154 21.71 8.86 3.80
C PRO A 154 22.06 10.19 3.12
N ALA A 155 23.18 10.79 3.51
CA ALA A 155 23.63 12.06 2.93
C ALA A 155 23.81 11.94 1.40
N GLY A 156 23.15 12.84 0.65
CA GLY A 156 23.21 12.87 -0.81
C GLY A 156 22.22 11.95 -1.53
N TRP A 157 21.39 11.20 -0.80
CA TRP A 157 20.34 10.38 -1.41
C TRP A 157 19.16 11.25 -1.89
N LEU A 158 18.60 10.92 -3.06
CA LEU A 158 17.50 11.67 -3.70
C LEU A 158 16.34 10.71 -4.00
N SER A 159 15.12 11.12 -3.66
CA SER A 159 13.92 10.38 -4.04
C SER A 159 13.63 10.52 -5.53
N PHE A 160 12.70 9.71 -6.06
CA PHE A 160 12.28 9.82 -7.45
C PHE A 160 11.78 11.22 -7.83
N SER A 161 11.02 11.87 -6.93
CA SER A 161 10.58 13.26 -7.14
C SER A 161 11.76 14.24 -7.14
N ASP A 162 12.71 14.09 -6.20
CA ASP A 162 13.88 14.99 -6.12
C ASP A 162 14.76 14.88 -7.38
N LEU A 163 14.85 13.69 -7.98
CA LEU A 163 15.54 13.48 -9.27
C LEU A 163 14.80 14.13 -10.44
N ASN A 164 13.48 13.98 -10.49
CA ASN A 164 12.67 14.51 -11.58
C ASN A 164 12.64 16.05 -11.58
N ASP A 165 12.54 16.67 -10.40
CA ASP A 165 12.60 18.13 -10.22
C ASP A 165 13.97 18.68 -10.63
N LYS A 166 15.06 18.00 -10.29
CA LYS A 166 16.41 18.41 -10.71
C LYS A 166 16.61 18.35 -12.22
N VAL A 167 16.10 17.32 -12.89
CA VAL A 167 16.17 17.22 -14.35
C VAL A 167 15.38 18.35 -15.02
N LEU A 168 14.20 18.67 -14.50
CA LEU A 168 13.39 19.80 -14.98
C LEU A 168 14.11 21.14 -14.81
N MET A 169 14.67 21.41 -13.62
CA MET A 169 15.45 22.63 -13.37
C MET A 169 16.70 22.74 -14.26
N GLN A 170 17.37 21.63 -14.56
CA GLN A 170 18.53 21.61 -15.44
C GLN A 170 18.14 21.97 -16.89
N LEU A 171 17.01 21.45 -17.38
CA LEU A 171 16.50 21.74 -18.72
C LEU A 171 16.03 23.19 -18.89
N GLU A 172 15.49 23.80 -17.83
CA GLU A 172 15.09 25.22 -17.81
C GLU A 172 16.29 26.17 -17.71
N ALA A 173 17.40 25.74 -17.10
CA ALA A 173 18.62 26.54 -17.02
C ALA A 173 19.45 26.51 -18.32
N ASP A 174 19.28 25.45 -19.12
CA ASP A 174 19.98 25.23 -20.40
C ASP A 174 19.16 25.72 -21.62
N SER A 175 17.97 26.33 -21.39
CA SER A 175 17.08 26.91 -22.41
C SER A 175 17.13 28.44 -22.45
#